data_AF-A0AAE3ESP1-F1
#
_entry.id   AF-A0AAE3ESP1-F1
#
_cell.length_a   1.000
_cell.length_b   1.000
_cell.length_c   1.000
_cell.angle_alpha   90.00
_cell.angle_beta   90.00
_cell.angle_gamma   90.00
#
_symmetry.space_group_name_H-M   'P 1'
#
loop_
_entity.id
_entity.type
_entity.pdbx_description
1 polymer ?
#
loop_
_entity_poly.entity_id
_entity_poly.type
_entity_poly.pdbx_seq_one_letter_code
_entity_poly.pdbx_strand_id
1 'polypeptide(L)'
;MKVPKDSREEMRFLDAAKGLGSIPGVNNFKCLRQISNKNAFDYGIFMEFNSLKDYEAYNNHSEHLSFVQTFWVNCVDDFLELDFELQ
;
A
#
# COMPACT_ATOMS: atom_id res chain seq x y z
N MET A 1 5.47 -11.23 4.13
CA MET A 1 4.90 -11.40 2.77
C MET A 1 4.85 -12.88 2.41
N LYS A 2 3.97 -13.29 1.49
CA LYS A 2 3.87 -14.69 1.00
C LYS A 2 5.07 -15.13 0.14
N VAL A 3 5.78 -14.15 -0.41
CA VAL A 3 6.96 -14.36 -1.27
C VAL A 3 8.26 -14.21 -0.47
N PRO A 4 9.37 -14.84 -0.89
CA PRO A 4 10.64 -14.73 -0.17
C PRO A 4 11.18 -13.29 -0.12
N LYS A 5 11.91 -12.96 0.95
CA LYS A 5 12.62 -11.69 1.08
C LYS A 5 13.74 -11.57 0.05
N ASP A 6 13.98 -10.34 -0.41
CA ASP A 6 14.94 -9.95 -1.44
C ASP A 6 14.73 -10.66 -2.79
N SER A 7 13.53 -11.20 -3.01
CA SER A 7 13.17 -11.90 -4.25
C SER A 7 12.74 -10.93 -5.35
N ARG A 8 12.73 -11.42 -6.60
CA ARG A 8 12.23 -10.64 -7.74
C ARG A 8 10.73 -10.37 -7.60
N GLU A 9 10.01 -11.28 -6.99
CA GLU A 9 8.59 -11.21 -6.72
C GLU A 9 8.29 -10.12 -5.67
N GLU A 10 9.11 -10.02 -4.61
CA GLU A 10 9.02 -8.95 -3.63
C GLU A 10 9.31 -7.58 -4.28
N MET A 11 10.40 -7.46 -5.05
CA MET A 11 10.71 -6.21 -5.76
C MET A 11 9.58 -5.79 -6.71
N ARG A 12 8.99 -6.74 -7.45
CA ARG A 12 7.84 -6.48 -8.32
C ARG A 12 6.63 -5.98 -7.55
N PHE A 13 6.33 -6.56 -6.39
CA PHE A 13 5.25 -6.09 -5.53
C PHE A 13 5.50 -4.65 -5.07
N LEU A 14 6.72 -4.36 -4.59
CA LEU A 14 7.07 -3.02 -4.09
C LEU A 14 7.04 -1.98 -5.22
N ASP A 15 7.47 -2.33 -6.43
CA ASP A 15 7.38 -1.42 -7.58
C ASP A 15 5.94 -1.20 -8.05
N ALA A 16 5.10 -2.24 -8.05
CA ALA A 16 3.68 -2.09 -8.33
C ALA A 16 2.99 -1.21 -7.27
N ALA A 17 3.33 -1.39 -5.99
CA ALA A 17 2.80 -0.59 -4.89
C ALA A 17 3.17 0.90 -5.05
N LYS A 18 4.40 1.22 -5.48
CA LYS A 18 4.80 2.61 -5.77
C LYS A 18 3.93 3.27 -6.85
N GLY A 19 3.38 2.48 -7.78
CA GLY A 19 2.46 2.95 -8.81
C GLY A 19 1.19 3.60 -8.24
N LEU A 20 0.72 3.16 -7.07
CA LEU A 20 -0.44 3.73 -6.38
C LEU A 20 -0.28 5.23 -6.11
N GLY A 21 0.95 5.70 -5.91
CA GLY A 21 1.26 7.12 -5.73
C GLY A 21 0.91 8.01 -6.93
N SER A 22 0.62 7.43 -8.10
CA SER A 22 0.22 8.18 -9.31
C SER A 22 -1.30 8.30 -9.47
N ILE A 23 -2.08 7.61 -8.63
CA ILE A 23 -3.55 7.65 -8.71
C ILE A 23 -4.04 9.05 -8.29
N PRO A 24 -4.96 9.69 -9.04
CA PRO A 24 -5.50 11.00 -8.69
C PRO A 24 -6.04 11.05 -7.26
N GLY A 25 -5.69 12.12 -6.53
CA GLY A 25 -6.10 12.32 -5.14
C GLY A 25 -5.12 11.79 -4.10
N VAL A 26 -4.18 10.91 -4.48
CA VAL A 26 -3.12 10.43 -3.59
C VAL A 26 -2.06 11.50 -3.37
N ASN A 27 -1.77 11.82 -2.11
CA ASN A 27 -0.71 12.74 -1.71
C ASN A 27 0.29 12.07 -0.79
N ASN A 28 1.52 12.59 -0.75
CA ASN A 28 2.58 12.17 0.19
C ASN A 28 2.81 10.64 0.26
N PHE A 29 2.64 9.95 -0.87
CA PHE A 29 2.78 8.50 -0.96
C PHE A 29 4.18 8.03 -0.56
N LYS A 30 4.26 7.00 0.27
CA LYS A 30 5.51 6.35 0.68
C LYS A 30 5.34 4.83 0.78
N CYS A 31 6.27 4.09 0.19
CA CYS A 31 6.55 2.71 0.59
C CYS A 31 7.69 2.72 1.61
N LEU A 32 7.45 2.17 2.79
CA LEU A 32 8.32 2.23 3.95
C LEU A 32 8.74 0.83 4.38
N ARG A 33 9.96 0.70 4.90
CA ARG A 33 10.38 -0.49 5.64
C ARG A 33 10.07 -0.29 7.12
N GLN A 34 9.39 -1.25 7.72
CA GLN A 34 9.16 -1.30 9.15
C GLN A 34 10.48 -1.75 9.83
N ILE A 35 10.89 -1.05 10.90
CA ILE A 35 12.16 -1.34 11.60
C ILE A 35 11.99 -1.70 13.09
N SER A 36 10.77 -1.64 13.61
CA SER A 36 10.48 -1.83 15.03
C SER A 36 10.17 -3.29 15.32
N ASN A 37 10.78 -3.86 16.35
CA ASN A 37 10.49 -5.24 16.77
C ASN A 37 9.14 -5.39 17.51
N LYS A 38 8.32 -4.34 17.59
CA LYS A 38 7.04 -4.32 18.33
C LYS A 38 5.87 -4.96 17.57
N ASN A 39 6.01 -5.23 16.28
CA ASN A 39 5.03 -5.97 15.49
C ASN A 39 5.76 -6.81 14.43
N ALA A 40 5.01 -7.72 13.79
CA ALA A 40 5.57 -8.69 12.84
C ALA A 40 5.54 -8.21 11.37
N PHE A 41 5.19 -6.94 11.10
CA PHE A 41 5.10 -6.42 9.75
C PHE A 41 6.48 -5.99 9.22
N ASP A 42 6.73 -6.24 7.93
CA ASP A 42 8.00 -5.91 7.27
C ASP A 42 7.98 -4.52 6.59
N TYR A 43 6.81 -4.09 6.11
CA TYR A 43 6.63 -2.90 5.28
C TYR A 43 5.39 -2.09 5.72
N GLY A 44 5.36 -0.82 5.31
CA GLY A 44 4.20 0.04 5.40
C GLY A 44 3.97 0.79 4.08
N ILE A 45 2.71 1.01 3.73
CA ILE A 45 2.31 1.96 2.70
C ILE A 45 1.62 3.11 3.41
N PHE A 46 2.04 4.33 3.11
CA PHE A 46 1.48 5.54 3.66
C PHE A 46 1.06 6.46 2.51
N MET A 47 -0.11 7.08 2.64
CA MET A 47 -0.61 8.09 1.73
C MET A 47 -1.59 8.99 2.46
N GLU A 48 -1.76 10.19 1.94
CA GLU A 48 -2.65 11.21 2.47
C GLU A 48 -3.69 11.59 1.42
N PHE A 49 -4.88 11.93 1.90
CA PHE A 49 -5.98 12.43 1.09
C PHE A 49 -6.46 13.75 1.67
N ASN A 50 -6.86 14.68 0.80
CA ASN A 50 -7.37 15.98 1.26
C ASN A 50 -8.79 15.88 1.83
N SER A 51 -9.50 14.80 1.52
CA SER A 51 -10.87 14.56 1.97
C SER A 51 -11.21 13.07 1.91
N LEU A 52 -12.25 12.68 2.65
CA LEU A 52 -12.82 11.33 2.57
C LEU A 52 -13.30 10.99 1.14
N LYS A 53 -13.79 11.99 0.41
CA LYS A 53 -14.21 11.82 -1.00
C LYS A 53 -13.04 11.43 -1.91
N ASP A 54 -11.85 12.01 -1.69
CA ASP A 54 -10.66 11.66 -2.47
C ASP A 54 -10.18 10.24 -2.12
N TYR A 55 -10.26 9.85 -0.84
CA TYR A 55 -9.99 8.46 -0.42
C TYR A 55 -10.96 7.47 -1.08
N GLU A 56 -12.27 7.75 -1.07
CA GLU A 56 -13.27 6.89 -1.73
C GLU A 56 -13.04 6.80 -3.24
N ALA A 57 -12.65 7.90 -3.89
CA ALA A 57 -12.31 7.91 -5.30
C ALA A 57 -11.08 7.03 -5.60
N TYR A 58 -10.04 7.11 -4.78
CA TYR A 58 -8.86 6.23 -4.87
C TYR A 58 -9.24 4.76 -4.66
N ASN A 59 -10.03 4.45 -3.64
CA ASN A 59 -10.37 3.07 -3.29
C ASN A 59 -11.14 2.37 -4.42
N ASN A 60 -11.97 3.11 -5.15
CA ASN A 60 -12.73 2.64 -6.31
C ASN A 60 -11.98 2.79 -7.65
N HIS A 61 -10.77 3.34 -7.66
CA HIS A 61 -10.02 3.56 -8.89
C HIS A 61 -9.59 2.23 -9.52
N SER A 62 -9.70 2.12 -10.85
CA SER A 62 -9.41 0.86 -11.57
C SER A 62 -7.98 0.36 -11.35
N GLU A 63 -7.01 1.26 -11.27
CA GLU A 63 -5.61 0.89 -10.97
C GLU A 63 -5.43 0.36 -9.55
N HIS A 64 -6.11 0.94 -8.56
CA HIS A 64 -6.10 0.43 -7.18
C HIS A 64 -6.70 -0.98 -7.13
N LEU A 65 -7.89 -1.16 -7.72
CA LEU A 65 -8.55 -2.46 -7.79
C LEU A 65 -7.70 -3.52 -8.51
N SER A 66 -7.05 -3.13 -9.60
CA SER A 66 -6.13 -4.01 -10.34
C SER A 66 -4.91 -4.40 -9.51
N PHE A 67 -4.33 -3.45 -8.77
CA PHE A 67 -3.23 -3.71 -7.84
C PHE A 67 -3.65 -4.70 -6.75
N VAL A 68 -4.82 -4.49 -6.14
CA VAL A 68 -5.32 -5.38 -5.09
C VAL A 68 -5.48 -6.81 -5.61
N GLN A 69 -6.13 -6.98 -6.75
CA GLN A 69 -6.40 -8.29 -7.32
C GLN A 69 -5.13 -9.00 -7.82
N THR A 70 -4.21 -8.26 -8.43
CA THR A 70 -3.02 -8.84 -9.08
C THR A 70 -1.88 -9.07 -8.09
N PHE A 71 -1.65 -8.12 -7.20
CA PHE A 71 -0.48 -8.11 -6.32
C PHE A 71 -0.84 -8.33 -4.86
N TRP A 72 -1.78 -7.57 -4.30
CA TRP A 72 -2.07 -7.61 -2.86
C TRP A 72 -2.51 -9.01 -2.40
N VAL A 73 -3.57 -9.56 -3.02
CA VAL A 73 -4.11 -10.89 -2.66
C VAL A 73 -3.05 -11.99 -2.76
N ASN A 74 -2.13 -11.89 -3.72
CA ASN A 74 -1.14 -12.92 -4.02
C ASN A 74 0.15 -12.80 -3.18
N CYS A 75 0.53 -11.59 -2.78
CA CYS A 75 1.84 -11.33 -2.16
C CYS A 75 1.75 -10.97 -0.66
N VAL A 76 0.62 -10.46 -0.19
CA VAL A 76 0.45 -10.05 1.22
C VAL A 76 -0.03 -11.24 2.05
N ASP A 77 0.68 -11.49 3.14
CA ASP A 77 0.42 -12.61 4.06
C ASP A 77 -0.50 -12.18 5.21
N ASP A 78 -0.20 -11.03 5.81
CA ASP A 78 -0.98 -10.38 6.85
C ASP A 78 -0.90 -8.86 6.66
N PHE A 79 -1.93 -8.11 7.07
CA PHE A 79 -1.98 -6.66 6.95
C PHE A 79 -2.85 -6.00 8.03
N LEU A 80 -2.56 -4.74 8.29
CA LEU A 80 -3.35 -3.86 9.14
C LEU A 80 -3.52 -2.51 8.44
N GLU A 81 -4.76 -2.04 8.33
CA GLU A 81 -5.12 -0.74 7.78
C GLU A 81 -5.55 0.19 8.92
N LEU A 82 -5.03 1.42 8.88
CA LEU A 82 -5.29 2.44 9.90
C LEU A 82 -5.49 3.79 9.22
N ASP A 83 -6.72 4.29 9.26
CA ASP A 83 -7.08 5.61 8.75
C ASP A 83 -7.17 6.62 9.90
N PHE A 84 -6.57 7.79 9.70
CA PHE A 84 -6.49 8.85 10.71
C PHE A 84 -7.02 10.17 10.14
N GLU A 85 -7.73 10.93 10.98
CA GLU A 85 -8.13 12.31 10.71
C GLU A 85 -7.48 13.22 11.77
N LEU A 86 -7.01 14.41 11.36
CA LEU A 86 -6.48 15.41 12.28
C LEU A 86 -7.61 15.98 13.14
N GLN A 87 -7.38 16.10 14.44
CA GLN A 87 -8.29 16.78 15.39
C GLN A 87 -7.99 18.28 15.49
#